data_AF-R9MEP5-F1
#
_entry.id   AF-R9MEP5-F1
#
_cell.length_a   1.000
_cell.length_b   1.000
_cell.length_c   1.000
_cell.angle_alpha   90.00
_cell.angle_beta   90.00
_cell.angle_gamma   90.00
#
_symmetry.space_group_name_H-M   'P 1'
#
loop_
_entity.id
_entity.type
_entity.pdbx_description
1 polymer ?
#
loop_
_entity_poly.entity_id
_entity_poly.type
_entity_poly.pdbx_seq_one_letter_code
_entity_poly.pdbx_strand_id
1 'polypeptide(L)'
;MNDGVNHLVRQLLFSVFPEETASEEEKCMDVKGFIHDSLEKLKALGIDAVIAENALVKSVLSMPADMLEDMEEKEILGLLLDNLAIGIREKETDELFCMSGQIYSFDMEVFGIEEMYTSFIEGLSKIVKDDFIFTDIEEDASRVDFESGTGIQTIRFQCNEKVCRYDANVEYDWFDTGMLTYMNQVIKECNTGKCLYVTSDGWQNCILFYQTEEWAQHFQELLGITLQMA
;
A
#
# COMPACT_ATOMS: atom_id res chain seq x y z
N MET A 1 -34.62 -16.02 10.75
CA MET A 1 -33.46 -16.83 10.32
C MET A 1 -32.53 -15.82 9.66
N ASN A 2 -31.36 -15.46 10.18
CA ASN A 2 -30.42 -16.21 10.98
C ASN A 2 -29.48 -15.25 11.77
N ASP A 3 -29.97 -14.59 12.83
CA ASP A 3 -29.18 -13.69 13.70
C ASP A 3 -28.39 -14.43 14.81
N GLY A 4 -28.06 -15.71 14.59
CA GLY A 4 -27.58 -16.61 15.66
C GLY A 4 -26.07 -16.79 15.76
N VAL A 5 -25.28 -16.33 14.79
CA VAL A 5 -23.85 -16.70 14.70
C VAL A 5 -22.91 -15.62 15.26
N ASN A 6 -23.31 -14.34 15.23
CA ASN A 6 -22.45 -13.24 15.66
C ASN A 6 -22.38 -13.03 17.18
N HIS A 7 -23.31 -13.59 17.95
CA HIS A 7 -23.32 -13.39 19.41
C HIS A 7 -22.42 -14.38 20.17
N LEU A 8 -22.19 -15.59 19.62
CA LEU A 8 -21.36 -16.61 20.27
C LEU A 8 -19.86 -16.33 20.12
N VAL A 9 -19.42 -15.74 19.01
CA VAL A 9 -18.00 -15.40 18.78
C VAL A 9 -17.58 -14.24 19.70
N ARG A 10 -18.46 -13.25 19.92
CA ARG A 10 -18.20 -12.17 20.87
C ARG A 10 -18.12 -12.66 22.33
N GLN A 11 -18.91 -13.65 22.74
CA GLN A 11 -18.87 -14.15 24.13
C GLN A 11 -17.62 -14.99 24.46
N LEU A 12 -16.93 -15.55 23.47
CA LEU A 12 -15.72 -16.36 23.69
C LEU A 12 -14.43 -15.53 23.86
N LEU A 13 -14.39 -14.30 23.36
CA LEU A 13 -13.22 -13.42 23.48
C LEU A 13 -13.15 -12.65 24.81
N PHE A 14 -14.27 -12.48 25.53
CA PHE A 14 -14.33 -11.70 26.78
C PHE A 14 -14.02 -12.49 28.07
N SER A 15 -13.63 -13.77 27.99
CA SER A 15 -13.41 -14.62 29.18
C SER A 15 -11.95 -14.86 29.57
N VAL A 16 -10.98 -14.22 28.91
CA VAL A 16 -9.54 -14.52 29.10
C VAL A 16 -8.70 -13.36 29.66
N PHE A 17 -9.24 -12.14 29.83
CA PHE A 17 -8.47 -11.02 30.39
C PHE A 17 -9.23 -10.33 31.52
N PRO A 18 -8.66 -10.24 32.74
CA PRO A 18 -9.26 -9.46 33.81
C PRO A 18 -9.11 -7.96 33.53
N GLU A 19 -10.16 -7.20 33.81
CA GLU A 19 -10.17 -5.74 33.82
C GLU A 19 -9.09 -5.21 34.77
N GLU A 20 -8.11 -4.50 34.21
CA GLU A 20 -7.26 -3.59 34.98
C GLU A 20 -7.65 -2.17 34.56
N THR A 21 -8.46 -1.53 35.40
CA THR A 21 -8.85 -0.14 35.25
C THR A 21 -7.66 0.76 35.58
N ALA A 22 -6.94 1.21 34.55
CA ALA A 22 -6.16 2.44 34.61
C ALA A 22 -6.97 3.53 33.91
N SER A 23 -7.21 4.65 34.61
CA SER A 23 -7.75 5.85 34.00
C SER A 23 -6.70 6.39 33.02
N GLU A 24 -6.82 6.02 31.74
CA GLU A 24 -6.03 6.63 30.68
C GLU A 24 -6.56 8.05 30.47
N GLU A 25 -5.73 9.03 30.79
CA GLU A 25 -5.83 10.32 30.12
C GLU A 25 -5.78 10.02 28.62
N GLU A 26 -6.87 10.34 27.92
CA GLU A 26 -7.01 10.18 26.47
C GLU A 26 -5.89 10.96 25.79
N LYS A 27 -4.79 10.27 25.51
CA LYS A 27 -3.54 10.88 25.08
C LYS A 27 -3.69 11.13 23.58
N CYS A 28 -4.23 12.30 23.24
CA CYS A 28 -4.25 12.77 21.85
C CYS A 28 -2.82 12.68 21.29
N MET A 29 -2.65 11.91 20.21
CA MET A 29 -1.37 11.66 19.58
C MET A 29 -0.74 12.97 19.10
N ASP A 30 0.55 13.17 19.38
CA ASP A 30 1.32 14.26 18.78
C ASP A 30 1.65 13.92 17.32
N VAL A 31 0.70 14.18 16.43
CA VAL A 31 0.81 13.90 14.99
C VAL A 31 2.07 14.54 14.38
N LYS A 32 2.45 15.74 14.81
CA LYS A 32 3.63 16.43 14.28
C LYS A 32 4.92 15.73 14.72
N GLY A 33 5.02 15.45 16.02
CA GLY A 33 6.16 14.71 16.57
C GLY A 33 6.29 13.33 15.93
N PHE A 34 5.17 12.62 15.74
CA PHE A 34 5.13 11.32 15.11
C PHE A 34 5.58 11.35 13.64
N ILE A 35 5.11 12.32 12.85
CA ILE A 35 5.52 12.48 11.45
C ILE A 35 7.02 12.79 11.38
N HIS A 36 7.53 13.69 12.23
CA HIS A 36 8.95 14.02 12.27
C HIS A 36 9.82 12.79 12.56
N ASP A 37 9.49 12.04 13.62
CA ASP A 37 10.20 10.81 13.99
C ASP A 37 10.13 9.75 12.88
N SER A 38 8.97 9.59 12.24
CA SER A 38 8.77 8.68 11.12
C SER A 38 9.65 9.04 9.92
N LEU A 39 9.78 10.34 9.59
CA LEU A 39 10.62 10.80 8.49
C LEU A 39 12.11 10.58 8.76
N GLU A 40 12.59 10.78 9.99
CA GLU A 40 13.97 10.48 10.36
C GLU A 40 14.26 8.97 10.29
N LYS A 41 13.30 8.12 10.71
CA LYS A 41 13.39 6.66 10.55
C LYS A 41 13.39 6.24 9.07
N LEU A 42 12.51 6.81 8.25
CA LEU A 42 12.47 6.57 6.80
C LEU A 42 13.77 6.98 6.10
N LYS A 43 14.39 8.07 6.55
CA LYS A 43 15.70 8.52 6.06
C LYS A 43 16.80 7.48 6.32
N ALA A 44 16.79 6.82 7.47
CA ALA A 44 17.71 5.72 7.78
C ALA A 44 17.53 4.52 6.83
N LEU A 45 16.33 4.33 6.29
CA LEU A 45 15.97 3.33 5.30
C LEU A 45 16.23 3.78 3.85
N GLY A 46 16.80 4.98 3.66
CA GLY A 46 17.13 5.57 2.37
C GLY A 46 15.99 6.37 1.72
N ILE A 47 14.86 6.58 2.40
CA ILE A 47 13.73 7.39 1.94
C ILE A 47 13.84 8.78 2.59
N ASP A 48 14.62 9.69 1.97
CA ASP A 48 14.79 11.05 2.49
C ASP A 48 13.68 11.98 1.99
N ALA A 49 12.72 12.25 2.88
CA ALA A 49 11.58 13.13 2.61
C ALA A 49 11.41 14.23 3.68
N VAL A 50 12.46 14.54 4.45
CA VAL A 50 12.40 15.55 5.53
C VAL A 50 12.02 16.93 4.99
N ILE A 51 12.41 17.26 3.75
CA ILE A 51 12.01 18.49 3.08
C ILE A 51 10.49 18.65 2.96
N ALA A 52 9.76 17.53 2.96
CA ALA A 52 8.32 17.47 2.80
C ALA A 52 7.53 17.48 4.11
N GLU A 53 8.21 17.50 5.27
CA GLU A 53 7.58 17.40 6.59
C GLU A 53 6.41 18.37 6.78
N ASN A 54 6.61 19.66 6.49
CA ASN A 54 5.55 20.66 6.66
C ASN A 54 4.32 20.39 5.79
N ALA A 55 4.53 19.90 4.56
CA ALA A 55 3.46 19.59 3.64
C ALA A 55 2.71 18.32 4.07
N LEU A 56 3.42 17.31 4.55
CA LEU A 56 2.85 16.08 5.11
C LEU A 56 2.02 16.35 6.36
N VAL A 57 2.57 17.11 7.30
CA VAL A 57 1.85 17.55 8.50
C VAL A 57 0.56 18.28 8.13
N LYS A 58 0.63 19.18 7.14
CA LYS A 58 -0.55 19.91 6.67
C LYS A 58 -1.57 19.00 5.97
N SER A 59 -1.10 18.00 5.22
CA SER A 59 -1.95 17.00 4.57
C SER A 59 -2.77 16.24 5.62
N VAL A 60 -2.09 15.63 6.59
CA VAL A 60 -2.73 14.85 7.66
C VAL A 60 -3.65 15.75 8.51
N LEU A 61 -3.18 16.92 8.98
CA LEU A 61 -3.98 17.82 9.82
C LEU A 61 -5.13 18.53 9.07
N SER A 62 -5.27 18.34 7.76
CA SER A 62 -6.42 18.85 7.00
C SER A 62 -7.65 17.94 7.09
N MET A 63 -7.48 16.71 7.60
CA MET A 63 -8.57 15.78 7.84
C MET A 63 -9.49 16.29 8.97
N PRO A 64 -10.76 15.87 8.98
CA PRO A 64 -11.68 16.15 10.08
C PRO A 64 -11.09 15.73 11.44
N ALA A 65 -11.31 16.53 12.48
CA ALA A 65 -10.71 16.32 13.79
C ALA A 65 -11.16 14.99 14.44
N ASP A 66 -12.42 14.62 14.26
CA ASP A 66 -12.99 13.34 14.70
C ASP A 66 -12.31 12.15 14.03
N MET A 67 -12.01 12.25 12.72
CA MET A 67 -11.22 11.21 12.05
C MET A 67 -9.80 11.10 12.60
N LEU A 68 -9.14 12.23 12.86
CA LEU A 68 -7.78 12.24 13.40
C LEU A 68 -7.69 11.70 14.83
N GLU A 69 -8.72 11.92 15.64
CA GLU A 69 -8.81 11.39 17.00
C GLU A 69 -8.94 9.86 17.02
N ASP A 70 -9.61 9.28 16.03
CA ASP A 70 -9.80 7.83 15.89
C ASP A 70 -8.62 7.11 15.22
N MET A 71 -7.67 7.85 14.63
CA MET A 71 -6.56 7.27 13.89
C MET A 71 -5.45 6.70 14.78
N GLU A 72 -5.01 5.49 14.43
CA GLU A 72 -3.82 4.87 15.02
C GLU A 72 -2.53 5.33 14.32
N GLU A 73 -1.39 5.20 15.00
CA GLU A 73 -0.06 5.52 14.44
C GLU A 73 0.20 4.83 13.09
N LYS A 74 -0.26 3.58 12.93
CA LYS A 74 -0.10 2.80 11.70
C LYS A 74 -0.84 3.41 10.51
N GLU A 75 -1.99 4.05 10.74
CA GLU A 75 -2.82 4.68 9.72
C GLU A 75 -2.21 6.03 9.31
N ILE A 76 -1.67 6.80 10.27
CA ILE A 76 -0.91 8.02 9.96
C ILE A 76 0.33 7.69 9.13
N LEU A 77 1.07 6.66 9.52
CA LEU A 77 2.23 6.22 8.74
C LEU A 77 1.82 5.67 7.37
N GLY A 78 0.69 4.97 7.28
CA GLY A 78 0.06 4.58 6.04
C GLY A 78 -0.18 5.75 5.08
N LEU A 79 -0.87 6.79 5.56
CA LEU A 79 -1.10 8.02 4.79
C LEU A 79 0.21 8.73 4.42
N LEU A 80 1.19 8.75 5.32
CA LEU A 80 2.51 9.32 5.04
C LEU A 80 3.17 8.62 3.85
N LEU A 81 3.21 7.28 3.85
CA LEU A 81 3.78 6.48 2.78
C LEU A 81 3.02 6.67 1.46
N ASP A 82 1.70 6.74 1.51
CA ASP A 82 0.85 6.98 0.35
C ASP A 82 1.11 8.36 -0.30
N ASN A 83 1.16 9.42 0.53
CA ASN A 83 1.51 10.77 0.06
C ASN A 83 2.91 10.81 -0.58
N LEU A 84 3.87 10.07 -0.03
CA LEU A 84 5.21 9.97 -0.60
C LEU A 84 5.25 9.17 -1.90
N ALA A 85 4.36 8.20 -2.09
CA ALA A 85 4.27 7.40 -3.30
C ALA A 85 3.63 8.15 -4.47
N ILE A 86 2.51 8.84 -4.22
CA ILE A 86 1.77 9.62 -5.23
C ILE A 86 2.51 10.95 -5.52
N GLY A 87 3.22 11.45 -4.52
CA GLY A 87 3.95 12.69 -4.58
C GLY A 87 3.17 13.86 -4.00
N ILE A 88 3.89 14.67 -3.22
CA ILE A 88 3.38 15.87 -2.57
C ILE A 88 3.54 17.01 -3.55
N ARG A 89 2.47 17.78 -3.74
CA ARG A 89 2.45 18.94 -4.64
C ARG A 89 2.40 20.24 -3.86
N GLU A 90 3.03 21.28 -4.40
CA GLU A 90 2.90 22.62 -3.84
C GLU A 90 1.52 23.21 -4.19
N LYS A 91 0.83 23.75 -3.19
CA LYS A 91 -0.59 24.13 -3.30
C LYS A 91 -0.84 25.26 -4.29
N GLU A 92 0.10 26.21 -4.39
CA GLU A 92 -0.07 27.39 -5.23
C GLU A 92 0.28 27.15 -6.70
N THR A 93 1.26 26.29 -6.97
CA THR A 93 1.80 26.06 -8.32
C THR A 93 1.38 24.72 -8.94
N ASP A 94 0.87 23.79 -8.12
CA ASP A 94 0.60 22.39 -8.48
C ASP A 94 1.86 21.59 -8.92
N GLU A 95 3.05 22.17 -8.71
CA GLU A 95 4.32 21.52 -9.01
C GLU A 95 4.61 20.39 -8.04
N LEU A 96 5.15 19.29 -8.56
CA LEU A 96 5.59 18.17 -7.73
C LEU A 96 6.76 18.63 -6.84
N PHE A 97 6.53 18.61 -5.54
CA PHE A 97 7.47 19.07 -4.52
C PHE A 97 8.36 17.93 -4.01
N CYS A 98 7.79 16.76 -3.71
CA CYS A 98 8.53 15.60 -3.22
C CYS A 98 7.82 14.31 -3.60
N MET A 99 8.56 13.28 -4.02
CA MET A 99 8.04 11.94 -4.30
C MET A 99 9.15 10.93 -4.07
N SER A 100 8.82 9.81 -3.44
CA SER A 100 9.76 8.72 -3.25
C SER A 100 9.83 7.85 -4.51
N GLY A 101 11.04 7.60 -5.00
CA GLY A 101 11.29 6.59 -6.03
C GLY A 101 11.43 5.17 -5.50
N GLN A 102 10.98 4.91 -4.25
CA GLN A 102 11.06 3.61 -3.57
C GLN A 102 9.72 3.09 -3.08
N ILE A 103 8.67 3.91 -3.15
CA ILE A 103 7.32 3.57 -2.70
C ILE A 103 6.41 3.70 -3.90
N TYR A 104 5.62 2.67 -4.16
CA TYR A 104 4.52 2.74 -5.10
C TYR A 104 3.23 2.50 -4.32
N SER A 105 2.21 3.31 -4.57
CA SER A 105 0.89 3.15 -3.97
C SER A 105 -0.17 3.26 -5.05
N PHE A 106 -1.23 2.49 -4.89
CA PHE A 106 -2.39 2.53 -5.76
C PHE A 106 -3.65 2.12 -4.99
N ASP A 107 -4.78 2.68 -5.41
CA ASP A 107 -6.10 2.29 -4.92
C ASP A 107 -6.45 0.90 -5.47
N MET A 108 -6.90 0.00 -4.58
CA MET A 108 -7.35 -1.33 -5.01
C MET A 108 -8.75 -1.31 -5.64
N GLU A 109 -9.56 -0.26 -5.42
CA GLU A 109 -10.83 -0.04 -6.11
C GLU A 109 -10.62 0.94 -7.27
N VAL A 110 -10.63 0.44 -8.51
CA VAL A 110 -10.18 1.21 -9.68
C VAL A 110 -11.31 1.57 -10.65
N PHE A 111 -11.39 2.85 -11.00
CA PHE A 111 -12.38 3.30 -11.99
C PHE A 111 -12.16 2.75 -13.41
N GLY A 112 -10.91 2.46 -13.77
CA GLY A 112 -10.50 2.05 -15.12
C GLY A 112 -10.13 0.58 -15.21
N ILE A 113 -11.12 -0.32 -15.11
CA ILE A 113 -10.90 -1.78 -15.11
C ILE A 113 -10.07 -2.24 -16.31
N GLU A 114 -10.29 -1.67 -17.50
CA GLU A 114 -9.62 -2.08 -18.75
C GLU A 114 -8.11 -1.79 -18.79
N GLU A 115 -7.61 -0.86 -17.96
CA GLU A 115 -6.21 -0.41 -17.93
C GLU A 115 -5.57 -0.52 -16.53
N MET A 116 -6.27 -1.21 -15.62
CA MET A 116 -5.90 -1.37 -14.22
C MET A 116 -4.50 -1.98 -14.06
N TYR A 117 -4.26 -3.10 -14.76
CA TYR A 117 -3.02 -3.84 -14.60
C TYR A 117 -1.86 -3.22 -15.36
N THR A 118 -2.15 -2.48 -16.45
CA THR A 118 -1.20 -1.64 -17.16
C THR A 118 -0.70 -0.55 -16.24
N SER A 119 -1.62 0.20 -15.62
CA SER A 119 -1.29 1.23 -14.64
C SER A 119 -0.48 0.68 -13.46
N PHE A 120 -0.83 -0.53 -12.99
CA PHE A 120 -0.10 -1.24 -11.95
C PHE A 120 1.34 -1.59 -12.37
N ILE A 121 1.54 -2.21 -13.54
CA ILE A 121 2.87 -2.61 -14.02
C ILE A 121 3.74 -1.36 -14.29
N GLU A 122 3.15 -0.30 -14.86
CA GLU A 122 3.83 0.98 -15.06
C GLU A 122 4.20 1.64 -13.73
N GLY A 123 3.33 1.58 -12.72
CA GLY A 123 3.64 2.06 -11.37
C GLY A 123 4.79 1.27 -10.73
N LEU A 124 4.73 -0.05 -10.81
CA LEU A 124 5.77 -0.95 -10.33
C LEU A 124 7.12 -0.68 -10.99
N SER A 125 7.13 -0.38 -12.30
CA SER A 125 8.35 -0.04 -13.06
C SER A 125 9.16 1.10 -12.43
N LYS A 126 8.48 2.04 -11.76
CA LYS A 126 9.10 3.22 -11.14
C LYS A 126 9.93 2.88 -9.90
N ILE A 127 9.58 1.80 -9.18
CA ILE A 127 10.27 1.40 -7.95
C ILE A 127 11.27 0.27 -8.18
N VAL A 128 11.05 -0.57 -9.19
CA VAL A 128 12.01 -1.63 -9.55
C VAL A 128 13.19 -1.13 -10.37
N LYS A 129 13.02 0.02 -11.05
CA LYS A 129 14.07 0.72 -11.82
C LYS A 129 14.75 -0.24 -12.81
N ASP A 130 16.07 -0.19 -12.90
CA ASP A 130 16.85 -0.92 -13.89
C ASP A 130 16.93 -2.44 -13.63
N ASP A 131 16.41 -2.95 -12.50
CA ASP A 131 16.38 -4.39 -12.22
C ASP A 131 15.39 -5.12 -13.17
N PHE A 132 14.35 -4.43 -13.64
CA PHE A 132 13.34 -4.98 -14.53
C PHE A 132 12.85 -3.98 -15.57
N ILE A 133 12.81 -4.41 -16.82
CA ILE A 133 12.20 -3.68 -17.92
C ILE A 133 10.90 -4.40 -18.30
N PHE A 134 9.78 -3.69 -18.18
CA PHE A 134 8.46 -4.14 -18.62
C PHE A 134 8.13 -3.53 -19.98
N THR A 135 7.73 -4.36 -20.95
CA THR A 135 7.31 -3.92 -22.28
C THR A 135 6.11 -4.72 -22.78
N ASP A 136 5.50 -4.28 -23.88
CA ASP A 136 4.40 -4.97 -24.56
C ASP A 136 3.25 -5.33 -23.62
N ILE A 137 2.88 -4.41 -22.73
CA ILE A 137 1.80 -4.62 -21.76
C ILE A 137 0.47 -4.56 -22.52
N GLU A 138 -0.32 -5.61 -22.40
CA GLU A 138 -1.61 -5.77 -23.04
C GLU A 138 -2.61 -6.35 -22.04
N GLU A 139 -3.83 -5.81 -22.05
CA GLU A 139 -4.96 -6.31 -21.28
C GLU A 139 -6.08 -6.75 -22.22
N ASP A 140 -6.62 -7.93 -21.95
CA ASP A 140 -7.73 -8.51 -22.70
C ASP A 140 -8.91 -8.74 -21.75
N ALA A 141 -9.87 -7.83 -21.82
CA ALA A 141 -11.11 -7.87 -21.07
C ALA A 141 -12.26 -8.53 -21.84
N SER A 142 -12.01 -9.24 -22.95
CA SER A 142 -13.09 -9.83 -23.78
C SER A 142 -13.89 -10.93 -23.06
N ARG A 143 -13.41 -11.40 -21.90
CA ARG A 143 -14.03 -12.42 -21.04
C ARG A 143 -14.57 -11.83 -19.73
N VAL A 144 -14.69 -10.50 -19.66
CA VAL A 144 -15.27 -9.79 -18.53
C VAL A 144 -16.73 -9.46 -18.83
N ASP A 145 -17.59 -9.74 -17.86
CA ASP A 145 -18.97 -9.26 -17.84
C ASP A 145 -19.06 -8.07 -16.89
N PHE A 146 -19.04 -6.87 -17.49
CA PHE A 146 -19.08 -5.60 -16.75
C PHE A 146 -20.40 -5.35 -16.03
N GLU A 147 -21.50 -6.02 -16.42
CA GLU A 147 -22.77 -5.85 -15.71
C GLU A 147 -22.77 -6.62 -14.38
N SER A 148 -22.20 -7.83 -14.38
CA SER A 148 -22.10 -8.65 -13.17
C SER A 148 -20.84 -8.35 -12.35
N GLY A 149 -19.84 -7.67 -12.93
CA GLY A 149 -18.56 -7.43 -12.29
C GLY A 149 -17.75 -8.71 -12.12
N THR A 150 -17.86 -9.67 -13.06
CA THR A 150 -17.19 -10.96 -12.95
C THR A 150 -16.56 -11.38 -14.26
N GLY A 151 -15.66 -12.37 -14.21
CA GLY A 151 -15.02 -12.94 -15.38
C GLY A 151 -13.51 -13.01 -15.23
N ILE A 152 -12.82 -13.01 -16.36
CA ILE A 152 -11.36 -13.09 -16.40
C ILE A 152 -10.81 -11.98 -17.29
N GLN A 153 -9.92 -11.17 -16.75
CA GLN A 153 -9.09 -10.25 -17.53
C GLN A 153 -7.72 -10.89 -17.74
N THR A 154 -7.25 -10.96 -18.98
CA THR A 154 -5.95 -11.57 -19.28
C THR A 154 -4.91 -10.49 -19.51
N ILE A 155 -3.85 -10.51 -18.71
CA ILE A 155 -2.74 -9.57 -18.75
C ILE A 155 -1.55 -10.26 -19.38
N ARG A 156 -0.93 -9.64 -20.38
CA ARG A 156 0.29 -10.11 -21.04
C ARG A 156 1.31 -8.98 -21.04
N PHE A 157 2.57 -9.33 -20.84
CA PHE A 157 3.67 -8.37 -20.90
C PHE A 157 4.99 -9.13 -21.07
N GLN A 158 6.06 -8.40 -21.40
CA GLN A 158 7.43 -8.91 -21.29
C GLN A 158 8.10 -8.33 -20.06
N CYS A 159 8.88 -9.16 -19.36
CA CYS A 159 9.74 -8.77 -18.25
C CYS A 159 11.17 -9.25 -18.55
N ASN A 160 12.09 -8.33 -18.83
CA ASN A 160 13.46 -8.68 -19.26
C ASN A 160 13.46 -9.75 -20.39
N GLU A 161 12.68 -9.53 -21.44
CA GLU A 161 12.46 -10.44 -22.59
C GLU A 161 11.67 -11.73 -22.29
N LYS A 162 11.36 -12.02 -21.02
CA LYS A 162 10.50 -13.15 -20.65
C LYS A 162 9.04 -12.79 -20.89
N VAL A 163 8.35 -13.61 -21.68
CA VAL A 163 6.89 -13.49 -21.84
C VAL A 163 6.19 -13.90 -20.56
N CYS A 164 5.39 -12.99 -20.02
CA CYS A 164 4.59 -13.14 -18.83
C CYS A 164 3.10 -13.11 -19.19
N ARG A 165 2.31 -13.90 -18.45
CA ARG A 165 0.85 -13.91 -18.58
C ARG A 165 0.21 -14.18 -17.22
N TYR A 166 -0.77 -13.37 -16.87
CA TYR A 166 -1.62 -13.55 -15.70
C TYR A 166 -3.09 -13.48 -16.13
N ASP A 167 -3.92 -14.40 -15.63
CA ASP A 167 -5.37 -14.40 -15.84
C ASP A 167 -6.00 -13.98 -14.51
N ALA A 168 -6.38 -12.70 -14.40
CA ALA A 168 -6.94 -12.11 -13.19
C ALA A 168 -8.44 -12.44 -13.04
N ASN A 169 -8.86 -12.71 -11.81
CA ASN A 169 -10.29 -12.84 -11.50
C ASN A 169 -10.88 -11.45 -11.30
N VAL A 170 -11.88 -11.09 -12.09
CA VAL A 170 -12.57 -9.80 -11.94
C VAL A 170 -13.57 -9.88 -10.80
N GLU A 171 -13.50 -8.92 -9.89
CA GLU A 171 -14.48 -8.65 -8.84
C GLU A 171 -14.86 -7.17 -8.89
N TYR A 172 -15.86 -6.83 -9.69
CA TYR A 172 -16.23 -5.45 -10.02
C TYR A 172 -15.00 -4.64 -10.47
N ASP A 173 -14.70 -3.57 -9.74
CA ASP A 173 -13.58 -2.65 -9.90
C ASP A 173 -12.40 -2.98 -8.96
N TRP A 174 -12.42 -4.12 -8.26
CA TRP A 174 -11.34 -4.50 -7.35
C TRP A 174 -10.17 -5.16 -8.07
N PHE A 175 -8.97 -4.77 -7.66
CA PHE A 175 -7.71 -5.34 -8.09
C PHE A 175 -7.54 -6.77 -7.58
N ASP A 176 -7.21 -7.71 -8.48
CA ASP A 176 -6.88 -9.08 -8.10
C ASP A 176 -5.50 -9.14 -7.44
N THR A 177 -5.49 -9.23 -6.11
CA THR A 177 -4.26 -9.33 -5.30
C THR A 177 -3.37 -10.52 -5.69
N GLY A 178 -3.89 -11.55 -6.38
CA GLY A 178 -3.07 -12.63 -6.93
C GLY A 178 -2.03 -12.15 -7.94
N MET A 179 -2.23 -10.98 -8.56
CA MET A 179 -1.23 -10.33 -9.40
C MET A 179 0.02 -9.92 -8.60
N LEU A 180 -0.12 -9.52 -7.33
CA LEU A 180 1.02 -9.18 -6.47
C LEU A 180 1.92 -10.40 -6.25
N THR A 181 1.31 -11.53 -5.91
CA THR A 181 2.01 -12.81 -5.75
C THR A 181 2.66 -13.28 -7.04
N TYR A 182 1.95 -13.16 -8.17
CA TYR A 182 2.49 -13.51 -9.48
C TYR A 182 3.73 -12.65 -9.82
N MET A 183 3.66 -11.33 -9.61
CA MET A 183 4.80 -10.45 -9.83
C MET A 183 5.99 -10.77 -8.92
N ASN A 184 5.73 -11.06 -7.64
CA ASN A 184 6.79 -11.46 -6.72
C ASN A 184 7.46 -12.77 -7.14
N GLN A 185 6.70 -13.72 -7.71
CA GLN A 185 7.27 -14.93 -8.31
C GLN A 185 8.18 -14.59 -9.51
N VAL A 186 7.71 -13.75 -10.43
CA VAL A 186 8.51 -13.31 -11.59
C VAL A 186 9.83 -12.67 -11.13
N ILE A 187 9.78 -11.84 -10.09
CA ILE A 187 10.96 -11.19 -9.51
C ILE A 187 11.93 -12.19 -8.89
N LYS A 188 11.43 -13.14 -8.10
CA LYS A 188 12.25 -14.16 -7.42
C LYS A 188 13.02 -15.03 -8.40
N GLU A 189 12.42 -15.36 -9.54
CA GLU A 189 13.08 -16.16 -10.59
C GLU A 189 14.34 -15.47 -11.17
N CYS A 190 14.42 -14.14 -11.07
CA CYS A 190 15.59 -13.36 -11.51
C CYS A 190 16.71 -13.25 -10.47
N ASN A 191 16.53 -13.81 -9.27
CA ASN A 191 17.56 -13.89 -8.21
C ASN A 191 18.22 -12.54 -7.85
N THR A 192 17.45 -11.45 -7.81
CA THR A 192 17.96 -10.12 -7.44
C THR A 192 18.26 -9.99 -5.95
N GLY A 193 17.81 -10.94 -5.13
CA GLY A 193 17.85 -10.85 -3.66
C GLY A 193 16.78 -9.92 -3.06
N LYS A 194 15.89 -9.37 -3.90
CA LYS A 194 14.79 -8.50 -3.48
C LYS A 194 13.44 -9.16 -3.76
N CYS A 195 12.41 -8.71 -3.05
CA CYS A 195 11.02 -9.14 -3.18
C CYS A 195 10.09 -7.92 -3.17
N LEU A 196 8.82 -8.14 -3.55
CA LEU A 196 7.76 -7.18 -3.27
C LEU A 196 7.23 -7.37 -1.85
N TYR A 197 7.25 -6.26 -1.12
CA TYR A 197 6.68 -6.14 0.21
C TYR A 197 5.49 -5.18 0.17
N VAL A 198 4.45 -5.52 0.91
CA VAL A 198 3.14 -4.89 0.89
C VAL A 198 2.77 -4.41 2.30
N THR A 199 2.19 -3.23 2.37
CA THR A 199 1.39 -2.73 3.51
C THR A 199 0.17 -1.98 2.97
N SER A 200 -0.69 -1.54 3.86
CA SER A 200 -1.85 -0.70 3.55
C SER A 200 -1.75 0.62 4.29
N ASP A 201 -2.49 1.62 3.80
CA ASP A 201 -2.77 2.86 4.51
C ASP A 201 -3.77 2.70 5.67
N GLY A 202 -4.43 1.55 5.78
CA GLY A 202 -5.53 1.28 6.70
C GLY A 202 -6.90 1.23 6.00
N TRP A 203 -6.96 1.61 4.73
CA TRP A 203 -8.18 1.64 3.92
C TRP A 203 -8.00 0.83 2.63
N GLN A 204 -8.14 1.46 1.46
CA GLN A 204 -8.19 0.80 0.16
C GLN A 204 -6.83 0.82 -0.55
N ASN A 205 -5.87 1.65 -0.12
CA ASN A 205 -4.60 1.77 -0.82
C ASN A 205 -3.66 0.62 -0.47
N CYS A 206 -3.04 0.08 -1.52
CA CYS A 206 -1.98 -0.91 -1.45
C CYS A 206 -0.63 -0.21 -1.66
N ILE A 207 0.27 -0.35 -0.69
CA ILE A 207 1.58 0.30 -0.67
C ILE A 207 2.67 -0.75 -0.84
N LEU A 208 3.49 -0.57 -1.87
CA LEU A 208 4.51 -1.51 -2.33
C LEU A 208 5.92 -0.98 -2.18
N PHE A 209 6.80 -1.89 -1.78
CA PHE A 209 8.25 -1.71 -1.75
C PHE A 209 8.93 -2.86 -2.49
N TYR A 210 9.99 -2.55 -3.22
CA TYR A 210 10.85 -3.54 -3.87
C TYR A 210 12.23 -3.53 -3.20
N GLN A 211 12.43 -4.43 -2.25
CA GLN A 211 13.56 -4.38 -1.31
C GLN A 211 14.05 -5.77 -0.89
N THR A 212 15.18 -5.84 -0.19
CA THR A 212 15.70 -7.10 0.38
C THR A 212 14.94 -7.46 1.67
N GLU A 213 15.08 -8.72 2.08
CA GLU A 213 14.50 -9.19 3.34
C GLU A 213 15.07 -8.45 4.55
N GLU A 214 16.37 -8.16 4.57
CA GLU A 214 17.01 -7.42 5.65
C GLU A 214 16.47 -5.99 5.74
N TRP A 215 16.24 -5.34 4.60
CA TRP A 215 15.63 -4.01 4.58
C TRP A 215 14.21 -4.06 5.13
N ALA A 216 13.40 -5.04 4.72
CA ALA A 216 12.02 -5.18 5.20
C ALA A 216 11.97 -5.48 6.70
N GLN A 217 12.86 -6.33 7.22
CA GLN A 217 12.99 -6.56 8.67
C GLN A 217 13.34 -5.26 9.40
N HIS A 218 14.34 -4.51 8.92
CA HIS A 218 14.74 -3.26 9.52
C HIS A 218 13.63 -2.19 9.48
N PHE A 219 12.86 -2.13 8.40
CA PHE A 219 11.68 -1.27 8.30
C PHE A 219 10.68 -1.56 9.43
N GLN A 220 10.33 -2.84 9.59
CA GLN A 220 9.35 -3.27 10.60
C GLN A 220 9.84 -2.98 12.03
N GLU A 221 11.13 -3.18 12.29
CA GLU A 221 11.75 -2.87 13.59
C GLU A 221 11.72 -1.38 13.93
N LEU A 222 11.96 -0.51 12.95
CA LEU A 222 12.00 0.94 13.17
C LEU A 222 10.61 1.57 13.29
N LEU A 223 9.69 1.12 12.46
CA LEU A 223 8.39 1.78 12.24
C LEU A 223 7.21 1.03 12.88
N GLY A 224 7.41 -0.20 13.37
CA GLY A 224 6.38 -0.96 14.07
C GLY A 224 5.24 -1.47 13.19
N ILE A 225 5.30 -1.27 11.87
CA ILE A 225 4.33 -1.80 10.90
C ILE A 225 4.85 -3.10 10.31
N THR A 226 3.96 -4.05 10.05
CA THR A 226 4.29 -5.29 9.35
C THR A 226 4.33 -5.07 7.84
N LEU A 227 5.40 -5.55 7.20
CA LEU A 227 5.50 -5.67 5.75
C LEU A 227 5.28 -7.13 5.36
N GLN A 228 4.23 -7.39 4.59
CA GLN A 228 3.94 -8.73 4.07
C GLN A 228 4.65 -8.93 2.75
N MET A 229 5.38 -10.02 2.60
CA MET A 229 5.87 -10.41 1.28
C MET A 229 4.68 -10.86 0.42
N ALA A 230 4.54 -10.26 -0.77
CA ALA A 230 3.47 -10.58 -1.73
C ALA A 230 3.50 -12.03 -2.22
#